data_AF-A0AAU6A764-F1
#
_entry.id   AF-A0AAU6A764-F1
#
_cell.length_a   1.000
_cell.length_b   1.000
_cell.length_c   1.000
_cell.angle_alpha   90.00
_cell.angle_beta   90.00
_cell.angle_gamma   90.00
#
_symmetry.space_group_name_H-M   'P 1'
#
loop_
_entity.id
_entity.type
_entity.pdbx_description
1 polymer ?
#
loop_
_entity_poly.entity_id
_entity_poly.type
_entity_poly.pdbx_seq_one_letter_code
_entity_poly.pdbx_strand_id
1 'polypeptide(L)'
;MFEHIRRLLLPAAAAALTASLLLPVHSAQATTGLDPFDAQFTLTRVDGDKKNLISSAESAGVATASVTDVLNSRTGRANLCHGTGLNGTLKYDGFCWDDADDRTGYTDADGGWMPQGFTGSHDAYSGGLYDGRHLYIASWYYGKYADNDPHEQYTRISIAQSDGEQVTYGHVALVEPVNGNFKELANKSHADGVAWYGNRLFVANGVELQVYDLTHLWSMNDTSNSATGLNGGRTSARYHRWALPLLARYTTKSGVVPDTDPQPFPGGNPRSCGPTNGVLCLSSLSVDRSTSSLISVESVGKADSRIVRWPLAELGAGLPTQVKSAPEGYITSVWQVQGAATDGKNFYISGECPTSWPSGYSCVHVAAKNEATRVITQAPALTESLSWDPNAGRLWGLNEALEDATVGPKRVVFSINPSAGAAVDGWGWMSNFKKPGFTCATPKGDGTANGTIVTVWHCIGSESQRWSFQDGRLVNKASGKCLTPQGDAEDTNGAVLTLWTCNSNSSQLFGQDGGTITNNLGKAVTPKGDSLTDGTYLTLWSKTGGDSQEWRVKGF
;
A
#
# COMPACT_ATOMS: atom_id res chain seq x y z
N MET A 1 19.94 -12.70 29.91
CA MET A 1 20.26 -12.73 31.35
C MET A 1 20.70 -11.31 31.70
N PHE A 2 19.74 -10.48 32.11
CA PHE A 2 19.99 -9.07 32.46
C PHE A 2 20.33 -8.99 33.95
N GLU A 3 21.45 -8.35 34.30
CA GLU A 3 21.74 -7.93 35.66
C GLU A 3 21.83 -6.41 35.74
N HIS A 4 21.20 -5.88 36.78
CA HIS A 4 21.08 -4.48 37.16
C HIS A 4 22.42 -3.83 37.52
N ILE A 5 22.47 -2.49 37.49
CA ILE A 5 22.76 -1.67 38.69
C ILE A 5 22.38 -0.19 38.42
N ARG A 6 21.48 0.32 39.26
CA ARG A 6 21.25 1.76 39.52
C ARG A 6 22.33 2.27 40.48
N ARG A 7 22.79 3.51 40.31
CA ARG A 7 22.83 4.50 41.41
C ARG A 7 23.17 5.91 40.92
N LEU A 8 22.29 6.84 41.30
CA LEU A 8 22.46 8.29 41.25
C LEU A 8 23.62 8.74 42.13
N LEU A 9 24.27 9.86 41.77
CA LEU A 9 24.75 10.91 42.69
C LEU A 9 24.97 12.22 41.89
N LEU A 10 24.34 13.30 42.35
CA LEU A 10 24.60 14.74 42.12
C LEU A 10 24.81 15.36 43.52
N PRO A 11 25.27 16.62 43.73
CA PRO A 11 25.63 17.70 42.78
C PRO A 11 26.95 18.46 43.14
N ALA A 12 27.41 19.40 42.30
CA ALA A 12 27.97 20.69 42.73
C ALA A 12 28.13 21.65 41.55
N ALA A 13 27.55 22.84 41.69
CA ALA A 13 27.49 23.90 40.70
C ALA A 13 28.76 24.76 40.66
N ALA A 14 29.19 25.14 39.46
CA ALA A 14 29.98 26.34 39.21
C ALA A 14 29.43 27.03 37.96
N ALA A 15 28.83 28.19 38.16
CA ALA A 15 28.22 29.00 37.10
C ALA A 15 29.30 29.81 36.37
N ALA A 16 29.40 29.62 35.06
CA ALA A 16 30.06 30.54 34.15
C ALA A 16 29.04 30.98 33.09
N LEU A 17 28.58 32.23 33.19
CA LEU A 17 27.71 32.85 32.19
C LEU A 17 28.49 33.01 30.88
N THR A 18 28.13 32.23 29.87
CA THR A 18 28.44 32.53 28.47
C THR A 18 27.13 32.88 27.78
N ALA A 19 27.04 34.12 27.29
CA ALA A 19 25.91 34.59 26.50
C ALA A 19 25.98 33.95 25.12
N SER A 20 25.44 32.74 24.97
CA SER A 20 25.17 32.14 23.67
C SER A 20 23.96 32.85 23.07
N LEU A 21 24.14 33.50 21.92
CA LEU A 21 23.02 33.93 21.07
C LEU A 21 22.17 32.69 20.76
N LEU A 22 21.01 32.60 21.41
CA LEU A 22 19.96 31.66 21.05
C LEU A 22 19.39 32.11 19.70
N LEU A 23 19.90 31.53 18.62
CA LEU A 23 19.10 31.39 17.41
C LEU A 23 17.84 30.61 17.81
N PRO A 24 16.66 30.93 17.25
CA PRO A 24 15.46 30.18 17.56
C PRO A 24 15.69 28.73 17.11
N VAL A 25 15.89 27.85 18.08
CA VAL A 25 15.70 26.42 17.90
C VAL A 25 14.24 26.30 17.46
N HIS A 26 14.03 26.05 16.18
CA HIS A 26 12.73 25.59 15.69
C HIS A 26 12.43 24.34 16.52
N SER A 27 11.52 24.47 17.46
CA SER A 27 10.94 23.31 18.12
C SER A 27 10.31 22.52 16.99
N ALA A 28 10.85 21.32 16.72
CA ALA A 28 10.23 20.38 15.81
C ALA A 28 8.83 20.11 16.34
N GLN A 29 7.83 20.78 15.77
CA GLN A 29 6.45 20.39 15.99
C GLN A 29 6.35 18.97 15.45
N ALA A 30 5.98 18.03 16.33
CA ALA A 30 5.62 16.70 15.87
C ALA A 30 4.53 16.87 14.81
N THR A 31 4.77 16.39 13.59
CA THR A 31 3.84 16.55 12.48
C THR A 31 2.52 15.90 12.88
N THR A 32 1.43 16.65 12.79
CA THR A 32 0.08 16.12 13.10
C THR A 32 -0.69 15.78 11.83
N GLY A 33 -0.17 16.20 10.67
CA GLY A 33 -0.79 16.06 9.36
C GLY A 33 0.23 15.96 8.22
N LEU A 34 -0.20 16.38 7.04
CA LEU A 34 0.63 16.44 5.84
C LEU A 34 1.22 17.86 5.67
N ASP A 35 2.41 18.06 6.21
CA ASP A 35 3.03 19.37 6.36
C ASP A 35 3.92 19.70 5.15
N PRO A 36 3.74 20.85 4.47
CA PRO A 36 4.55 21.20 3.31
C PRO A 36 5.98 21.58 3.72
N PHE A 37 6.95 21.26 2.87
CA PHE A 37 8.33 21.73 2.98
C PHE A 37 8.91 22.09 1.61
N ASP A 38 10.01 22.85 1.62
CA ASP A 38 10.74 23.21 0.40
C ASP A 38 11.63 22.04 -0.07
N ALA A 39 11.13 21.28 -1.03
CA ALA A 39 11.82 20.16 -1.64
C ALA A 39 12.81 20.66 -2.70
N GLN A 40 14.07 20.86 -2.27
CA GLN A 40 15.19 21.30 -3.11
C GLN A 40 16.10 20.11 -3.49
N PHE A 41 15.53 19.05 -4.06
CA PHE A 41 16.28 17.85 -4.48
C PHE A 41 16.57 17.85 -5.98
N THR A 42 17.57 17.07 -6.38
CA THR A 42 17.94 16.87 -7.78
C THR A 42 18.23 15.40 -8.03
N LEU A 43 17.58 14.83 -9.04
CA LEU A 43 17.99 13.57 -9.65
C LEU A 43 19.09 13.86 -10.66
N THR A 44 20.24 13.20 -10.52
CA THR A 44 21.37 13.33 -11.45
C THR A 44 21.60 12.03 -12.19
N ARG A 45 21.71 12.07 -13.53
CA ARG A 45 21.97 10.90 -14.36
C ARG A 45 23.41 10.40 -14.18
N VAL A 46 23.56 9.09 -14.06
CA VAL A 46 24.76 8.45 -13.54
C VAL A 46 25.69 7.95 -14.65
N ASP A 47 25.16 7.21 -15.62
CA ASP A 47 25.93 6.46 -16.62
C ASP A 47 25.41 6.63 -18.07
N GLY A 48 24.85 7.79 -18.38
CA GLY A 48 24.39 8.15 -19.72
C GLY A 48 23.08 7.47 -20.15
N ASP A 49 22.65 7.78 -21.36
CA ASP A 49 21.55 7.09 -22.05
C ASP A 49 22.09 5.83 -22.77
N LYS A 50 21.54 4.67 -22.44
CA LYS A 50 21.98 3.35 -22.94
C LYS A 50 21.29 2.91 -24.23
N LYS A 51 20.52 3.77 -24.90
CA LYS A 51 19.80 3.45 -26.15
C LYS A 51 20.69 2.80 -27.23
N ASN A 52 21.93 3.26 -27.36
CA ASN A 52 22.88 2.68 -28.33
C ASN A 52 23.33 1.27 -27.95
N LEU A 53 23.46 0.97 -26.66
CA LEU A 53 23.80 -0.37 -26.17
C LEU A 53 22.64 -1.33 -26.39
N ILE A 54 21.41 -0.87 -26.13
CA ILE A 54 20.17 -1.63 -26.42
C ILE A 54 20.11 -1.96 -27.91
N SER A 55 20.25 -0.95 -28.78
CA SER A 55 20.21 -1.12 -30.24
C SER A 55 21.32 -2.06 -30.73
N SER A 56 22.49 -2.02 -30.09
CA SER A 56 23.62 -2.90 -30.38
C SER A 56 23.32 -4.36 -30.02
N ALA A 57 22.70 -4.63 -28.86
CA ALA A 57 22.28 -5.96 -28.45
C ALA A 57 21.18 -6.53 -29.37
N GLU A 58 20.20 -5.71 -29.75
CA GLU A 58 19.16 -6.08 -30.71
C GLU A 58 19.77 -6.43 -32.07
N SER A 59 20.71 -5.62 -32.56
CA SER A 59 21.45 -5.88 -33.80
C SER A 59 22.31 -7.14 -33.74
N ALA A 60 22.77 -7.53 -32.54
CA ALA A 60 23.52 -8.76 -32.32
C ALA A 60 22.66 -10.03 -32.28
N GLY A 61 21.31 -9.89 -32.32
CA GLY A 61 20.38 -11.01 -32.42
C GLY A 61 19.45 -11.19 -31.22
N VAL A 62 19.37 -10.22 -30.31
CA VAL A 62 18.34 -10.22 -29.25
C VAL A 62 17.00 -9.81 -29.85
N ALA A 63 16.02 -10.72 -29.84
CA ALA A 63 14.72 -10.48 -30.43
C ALA A 63 13.83 -9.59 -29.54
N THR A 64 13.14 -8.63 -30.16
CA THR A 64 12.16 -7.78 -29.48
C THR A 64 10.81 -8.48 -29.29
N ALA A 65 10.01 -7.96 -28.37
CA ALA A 65 8.68 -8.41 -28.01
C ALA A 65 7.82 -7.22 -27.57
N SER A 66 6.52 -7.46 -27.40
CA SER A 66 5.55 -6.48 -26.92
C SER A 66 5.13 -6.74 -25.48
N VAL A 67 4.52 -5.75 -24.85
CA VAL A 67 3.90 -5.90 -23.51
C VAL A 67 2.83 -6.99 -23.51
N THR A 68 2.04 -7.09 -24.58
CA THR A 68 0.97 -8.10 -24.70
C THR A 68 1.48 -9.54 -24.84
N ASP A 69 2.69 -9.74 -25.37
CA ASP A 69 3.29 -11.08 -25.48
C ASP A 69 3.57 -11.70 -24.11
N VAL A 70 3.77 -10.87 -23.08
CA VAL A 70 4.09 -11.31 -21.72
C VAL A 70 2.90 -11.96 -21.01
N LEU A 71 1.68 -11.49 -21.28
CA LEU A 71 0.48 -11.73 -20.46
C LEU A 71 0.07 -13.20 -20.37
N ASN A 72 0.35 -14.04 -21.37
CA ASN A 72 -0.16 -15.41 -21.44
C ASN A 72 0.82 -16.46 -20.88
N SER A 73 1.75 -16.06 -20.01
CA SER A 73 2.78 -16.96 -19.48
C SER A 73 2.29 -17.73 -18.23
N ARG A 74 1.39 -17.13 -17.44
CA ARG A 74 0.91 -17.64 -16.15
C ARG A 74 -0.55 -17.21 -15.92
N THR A 75 -1.23 -17.90 -15.01
CA THR A 75 -2.62 -17.63 -14.64
C THR A 75 -2.70 -17.38 -13.14
N GLY A 76 -3.18 -16.19 -12.77
CA GLY A 76 -3.43 -15.82 -11.37
C GLY A 76 -4.83 -16.25 -10.93
N ARG A 77 -5.32 -15.67 -9.84
CA ARG A 77 -6.67 -15.89 -9.33
C ARG A 77 -7.43 -14.58 -9.26
N ALA A 78 -8.60 -14.55 -9.90
CA ALA A 78 -9.49 -13.40 -9.81
C ALA A 78 -10.08 -13.25 -8.41
N ASN A 79 -10.42 -12.01 -8.05
CA ASN A 79 -10.89 -11.59 -6.74
C ASN A 79 -9.82 -11.72 -5.63
N LEU A 80 -10.12 -11.14 -4.48
CA LEU A 80 -9.31 -11.29 -3.28
C LEU A 80 -9.37 -12.75 -2.79
N CYS A 81 -8.22 -13.40 -2.67
CA CYS A 81 -8.14 -14.83 -2.33
C CYS A 81 -8.00 -15.13 -0.82
N HIS A 82 -8.04 -14.11 0.04
CA HIS A 82 -8.05 -14.22 1.49
C HIS A 82 -8.60 -12.94 2.13
N GLY A 83 -8.83 -12.96 3.44
CA GLY A 83 -9.17 -11.76 4.20
C GLY A 83 -8.03 -10.75 4.17
N THR A 84 -8.32 -9.49 3.84
CA THR A 84 -7.29 -8.50 3.50
C THR A 84 -7.01 -7.47 4.57
N GLY A 85 -7.97 -7.07 5.39
CA GLY A 85 -7.79 -5.76 6.04
C GLY A 85 -8.89 -4.77 5.72
N LEU A 86 -9.43 -4.92 4.52
CA LEU A 86 -10.03 -3.78 3.86
C LEU A 86 -11.42 -3.52 4.39
N ASN A 87 -11.69 -2.24 4.58
CA ASN A 87 -12.96 -1.69 4.94
C ASN A 87 -13.92 -1.92 3.77
N GLY A 88 -14.86 -2.85 3.93
CA GLY A 88 -15.84 -3.23 2.89
C GLY A 88 -16.69 -2.09 2.34
N THR A 89 -16.78 -0.99 3.07
CA THR A 89 -17.51 0.22 2.67
C THR A 89 -16.83 0.97 1.53
N LEU A 90 -15.52 0.76 1.35
CA LEU A 90 -14.75 1.37 0.28
C LEU A 90 -14.87 0.58 -1.02
N LYS A 91 -15.86 -0.32 -1.18
CA LYS A 91 -16.05 -1.15 -2.39
C LYS A 91 -14.73 -1.74 -2.88
N TYR A 92 -14.18 -2.69 -2.14
CA TYR A 92 -12.90 -3.30 -2.49
C TYR A 92 -13.05 -4.37 -3.57
N ASP A 93 -11.97 -4.60 -4.32
CA ASP A 93 -11.80 -5.72 -5.24
C ASP A 93 -10.30 -5.98 -5.41
N GLY A 94 -9.89 -6.96 -6.21
CA GLY A 94 -8.49 -7.21 -6.50
C GLY A 94 -8.25 -8.55 -7.16
N PHE A 95 -7.01 -9.02 -7.06
CA PHE A 95 -6.61 -10.33 -7.55
C PHE A 95 -5.38 -10.84 -6.80
N CYS A 96 -5.14 -12.14 -6.93
CA CYS A 96 -3.94 -12.78 -6.42
C CYS A 96 -3.09 -13.36 -7.54
N TRP A 97 -1.81 -13.57 -7.24
CA TRP A 97 -0.88 -14.27 -8.12
C TRP A 97 -1.18 -15.78 -8.10
N ASP A 98 -0.40 -16.57 -8.83
CA ASP A 98 -0.45 -18.03 -8.67
C ASP A 98 0.10 -18.48 -7.31
N ASP A 99 -0.13 -19.75 -6.97
CA ASP A 99 0.31 -20.31 -5.68
C ASP A 99 1.82 -20.26 -5.46
N ALA A 100 2.64 -20.25 -6.52
CA ALA A 100 4.09 -20.20 -6.38
C ALA A 100 4.55 -18.78 -6.05
N ASP A 101 4.03 -17.79 -6.78
CA ASP A 101 4.36 -16.39 -6.56
C ASP A 101 3.75 -15.82 -5.26
N ASP A 102 2.74 -16.46 -4.70
CA ASP A 102 2.17 -16.07 -3.40
C ASP A 102 2.91 -16.62 -2.18
N ARG A 103 3.64 -17.73 -2.33
CA ARG A 103 4.19 -18.48 -1.18
C ARG A 103 5.69 -18.33 -0.98
N THR A 104 6.46 -18.02 -2.03
CA THR A 104 7.92 -18.01 -1.88
C THR A 104 8.42 -16.79 -1.11
N GLY A 105 9.36 -16.97 -0.20
CA GLY A 105 9.95 -15.90 0.60
C GLY A 105 11.46 -16.03 0.80
N TYR A 106 12.10 -14.97 1.29
CA TYR A 106 13.54 -15.00 1.57
C TYR A 106 13.91 -16.04 2.64
N THR A 107 12.98 -16.44 3.50
CA THR A 107 13.17 -17.49 4.51
C THR A 107 13.17 -18.92 3.96
N ASP A 108 12.80 -19.11 2.70
CA ASP A 108 12.80 -20.44 2.07
C ASP A 108 14.22 -20.94 1.85
N ALA A 109 14.41 -22.26 1.87
CA ALA A 109 15.72 -22.89 1.73
C ALA A 109 16.45 -22.48 0.43
N ASP A 110 15.69 -22.23 -0.64
CA ASP A 110 16.22 -21.79 -1.92
C ASP A 110 16.19 -20.26 -2.10
N GLY A 111 15.49 -19.53 -1.23
CA GLY A 111 15.11 -18.12 -1.40
C GLY A 111 13.79 -17.96 -2.17
N GLY A 112 13.32 -16.72 -2.30
CA GLY A 112 12.02 -16.43 -2.88
C GLY A 112 11.91 -15.04 -3.49
N TRP A 113 10.85 -14.84 -4.27
CA TRP A 113 10.51 -13.54 -4.86
C TRP A 113 9.58 -12.77 -3.94
N MET A 114 9.84 -11.48 -3.75
CA MET A 114 9.03 -10.58 -2.91
C MET A 114 8.62 -9.37 -3.75
N PRO A 115 7.32 -9.02 -3.80
CA PRO A 115 6.89 -7.82 -4.49
C PRO A 115 7.15 -6.58 -3.63
N GLN A 116 7.31 -5.42 -4.29
CA GLN A 116 7.57 -4.14 -3.64
C GLN A 116 6.71 -3.03 -4.25
N GLY A 117 6.91 -2.70 -5.52
CA GLY A 117 6.18 -1.63 -6.20
C GLY A 117 4.92 -2.11 -6.92
N PHE A 118 3.97 -1.19 -7.14
CA PHE A 118 2.78 -1.42 -7.96
C PHE A 118 2.38 -0.18 -8.78
N THR A 119 2.01 -0.39 -10.05
CA THR A 119 1.48 0.64 -10.96
C THR A 119 0.52 0.00 -11.97
N GLY A 120 -0.19 0.81 -12.76
CA GLY A 120 -1.07 0.30 -13.81
C GLY A 120 -1.14 1.18 -15.05
N SER A 121 -1.85 0.70 -16.06
CA SER A 121 -2.06 1.42 -17.33
C SER A 121 -2.77 2.77 -17.13
N HIS A 122 -3.47 2.94 -16.00
CA HIS A 122 -4.05 4.20 -15.57
C HIS A 122 -3.04 5.28 -15.16
N ASP A 123 -1.87 4.88 -14.69
CA ASP A 123 -0.75 5.81 -14.48
C ASP A 123 -0.14 6.18 -15.84
N ALA A 124 -0.03 5.19 -16.72
CA ALA A 124 0.65 5.30 -18.00
C ALA A 124 -0.05 6.22 -19.00
N TYR A 125 -1.36 6.04 -19.16
CA TYR A 125 -2.16 6.71 -20.17
C TYR A 125 -3.39 7.37 -19.54
N SER A 126 -3.74 8.56 -20.03
CA SER A 126 -4.89 9.31 -19.52
C SER A 126 -6.20 8.53 -19.60
N GLY A 127 -6.36 7.70 -20.64
CA GLY A 127 -7.56 6.88 -20.84
C GLY A 127 -7.61 5.60 -20.01
N GLY A 128 -6.64 5.32 -19.13
CA GLY A 128 -6.70 4.15 -18.25
C GLY A 128 -6.16 2.84 -18.85
N LEU A 129 -6.00 2.79 -20.17
CA LEU A 129 -5.86 1.54 -20.93
C LEU A 129 -4.58 1.49 -21.75
N TYR A 130 -3.99 0.31 -21.83
CA TYR A 130 -2.95 -0.05 -22.80
C TYR A 130 -3.55 -1.00 -23.84
N ASP A 131 -3.61 -0.60 -25.10
CA ASP A 131 -4.20 -1.41 -26.18
C ASP A 131 -5.60 -1.96 -25.84
N GLY A 132 -6.44 -1.11 -25.25
CA GLY A 132 -7.80 -1.47 -24.82
C GLY A 132 -7.88 -2.33 -23.55
N ARG A 133 -6.78 -2.57 -22.85
CA ARG A 133 -6.69 -3.45 -21.66
C ARG A 133 -6.32 -2.67 -20.41
N HIS A 134 -6.87 -3.09 -19.27
CA HIS A 134 -6.34 -2.72 -17.95
C HIS A 134 -5.15 -3.62 -17.63
N LEU A 135 -3.96 -3.04 -17.59
CA LEU A 135 -2.73 -3.74 -17.25
C LEU A 135 -2.15 -3.21 -15.94
N TYR A 136 -1.51 -4.09 -15.20
CA TYR A 136 -0.88 -3.81 -13.91
C TYR A 136 0.56 -4.30 -13.94
N ILE A 137 1.46 -3.55 -13.31
CA ILE A 137 2.88 -3.90 -13.21
C ILE A 137 3.27 -3.91 -11.73
N ALA A 138 3.86 -5.01 -11.28
CA ALA A 138 4.47 -5.12 -9.96
C ALA A 138 5.98 -5.34 -10.09
N SER A 139 6.79 -4.65 -9.29
CA SER A 139 8.24 -4.94 -9.17
C SER A 139 8.50 -5.97 -8.08
N TRP A 140 9.56 -6.75 -8.27
CA TRP A 140 9.94 -7.84 -7.37
C TRP A 140 11.45 -7.91 -7.23
N TYR A 141 11.91 -8.27 -6.03
CA TYR A 141 13.28 -8.72 -5.80
C TYR A 141 13.30 -10.19 -5.40
N TYR A 142 14.38 -10.87 -5.75
CA TYR A 142 14.70 -12.19 -5.25
C TYR A 142 15.65 -12.06 -4.07
N GLY A 143 15.23 -12.59 -2.93
CA GLY A 143 16.02 -12.62 -1.70
C GLY A 143 16.24 -14.05 -1.24
N LYS A 144 17.41 -14.32 -0.65
CA LYS A 144 17.68 -15.54 0.10
C LYS A 144 18.30 -15.18 1.43
N TYR A 145 17.74 -15.68 2.52
CA TYR A 145 18.32 -15.53 3.84
C TYR A 145 19.56 -16.43 3.94
N ALA A 146 20.74 -15.83 3.90
CA ALA A 146 22.00 -16.48 4.18
C ALA A 146 22.83 -15.56 5.09
N ASP A 147 23.61 -16.12 6.01
CA ASP A 147 24.56 -15.38 6.85
C ASP A 147 23.98 -14.16 7.61
N ASN A 148 22.69 -14.21 7.99
CA ASN A 148 21.93 -13.12 8.62
C ASN A 148 21.74 -11.84 7.76
N ASP A 149 21.84 -11.94 6.44
CA ASP A 149 21.56 -10.84 5.49
C ASP A 149 20.57 -11.35 4.40
N PRO A 150 19.45 -10.67 4.14
CA PRO A 150 18.68 -10.93 2.93
C PRO A 150 19.54 -10.56 1.72
N HIS A 151 20.12 -11.56 1.06
CA HIS A 151 20.85 -11.32 -0.19
C HIS A 151 19.85 -11.01 -1.29
N GLU A 152 19.62 -9.71 -1.55
CA GLU A 152 19.00 -9.21 -2.77
C GLU A 152 19.90 -9.56 -3.97
N GLN A 153 19.45 -10.45 -4.84
CA GLN A 153 20.26 -10.96 -5.93
C GLN A 153 19.75 -10.54 -7.31
N TYR A 154 18.42 -10.52 -7.50
CA TYR A 154 17.81 -10.34 -8.81
C TYR A 154 16.55 -9.52 -8.71
N THR A 155 16.19 -8.82 -9.78
CA THR A 155 14.91 -8.12 -9.88
C THR A 155 14.19 -8.44 -11.17
N ARG A 156 12.86 -8.39 -11.07
CA ARG A 156 11.95 -8.56 -12.20
C ARG A 156 10.76 -7.64 -12.04
N ILE A 157 9.99 -7.51 -13.10
CA ILE A 157 8.63 -7.04 -13.03
C ILE A 157 7.68 -8.16 -13.45
N SER A 158 6.45 -8.11 -12.94
CA SER A 158 5.34 -8.91 -13.44
C SER A 158 4.37 -7.98 -14.15
N ILE A 159 4.00 -8.30 -15.38
CA ILE A 159 2.96 -7.59 -16.13
C ILE A 159 1.72 -8.46 -16.13
N ALA A 160 0.62 -7.94 -15.59
CA ALA A 160 -0.63 -8.65 -15.41
C ALA A 160 -1.78 -7.94 -16.10
N GLN A 161 -2.74 -8.72 -16.57
CA GLN A 161 -4.08 -8.29 -16.93
C GLN A 161 -5.06 -8.91 -15.93
N SER A 162 -6.02 -8.11 -15.48
CA SER A 162 -7.20 -8.60 -14.75
C SER A 162 -8.44 -7.98 -15.38
N ASP A 163 -9.42 -8.80 -15.74
CA ASP A 163 -10.73 -8.36 -16.24
C ASP A 163 -11.87 -8.60 -15.22
N GLY A 164 -11.52 -8.96 -13.98
CA GLY A 164 -12.45 -9.30 -12.91
C GLY A 164 -12.89 -10.77 -12.90
N GLU A 165 -12.70 -11.49 -14.00
CA GLU A 165 -13.00 -12.93 -14.09
C GLU A 165 -11.72 -13.78 -14.21
N GLN A 166 -10.74 -13.27 -14.94
CA GLN A 166 -9.47 -13.93 -15.24
C GLN A 166 -8.30 -13.00 -14.96
N VAL A 167 -7.20 -13.63 -14.55
CA VAL A 167 -5.92 -12.96 -14.32
C VAL A 167 -4.85 -13.71 -15.09
N THR A 168 -4.20 -13.02 -16.01
CA THR A 168 -3.12 -13.57 -16.82
C THR A 168 -1.91 -12.67 -16.70
N TYR A 169 -0.73 -13.24 -16.48
CA TYR A 169 0.47 -12.45 -16.28
C TYR A 169 1.74 -13.17 -16.74
N GLY A 170 2.84 -12.43 -16.77
CA GLY A 170 4.17 -12.98 -17.01
C GLY A 170 5.26 -12.13 -16.39
N HIS A 171 6.45 -12.72 -16.26
CA HIS A 171 7.59 -12.09 -15.62
C HIS A 171 8.63 -11.63 -16.63
N VAL A 172 9.21 -10.46 -16.36
CA VAL A 172 10.22 -9.82 -17.18
C VAL A 172 11.43 -9.53 -16.30
N ALA A 173 12.56 -10.16 -16.59
CA ALA A 173 13.81 -9.89 -15.88
C ALA A 173 14.31 -8.48 -16.18
N LEU A 174 14.77 -7.75 -15.17
CA LEU A 174 15.45 -6.48 -15.37
C LEU A 174 16.93 -6.73 -15.64
N VAL A 175 17.45 -6.20 -16.75
CA VAL A 175 18.82 -6.47 -17.23
C VAL A 175 19.54 -5.19 -17.63
N GLU A 176 20.85 -5.27 -17.76
CA GLU A 176 21.68 -4.15 -18.21
C GLU A 176 22.25 -4.42 -19.61
N PRO A 177 22.00 -3.54 -20.59
CA PRO A 177 22.57 -3.69 -21.91
C PRO A 177 24.08 -3.37 -21.89
N VAL A 178 24.85 -4.09 -22.70
CA VAL A 178 26.26 -3.82 -22.97
C VAL A 178 26.48 -3.90 -24.49
N ASN A 179 27.69 -3.58 -24.97
CA ASN A 179 27.92 -3.55 -26.41
C ASN A 179 27.72 -4.94 -27.06
N GLY A 180 26.72 -5.08 -27.92
CA GLY A 180 26.34 -6.32 -28.60
C GLY A 180 25.81 -7.43 -27.69
N ASN A 181 25.48 -7.11 -26.43
CA ASN A 181 25.09 -8.12 -25.43
C ASN A 181 24.31 -7.48 -24.27
N PHE A 182 24.01 -8.24 -23.22
CA PHE A 182 23.40 -7.77 -21.98
C PHE A 182 23.84 -8.67 -20.81
N LYS A 183 23.66 -8.18 -19.59
CA LYS A 183 24.06 -8.85 -18.35
C LYS A 183 23.06 -8.56 -17.23
N GLU A 184 23.27 -9.19 -16.09
CA GLU A 184 22.54 -8.85 -14.86
C GLU A 184 22.81 -7.41 -14.43
N LEU A 185 21.87 -6.81 -13.69
CA LEU A 185 22.06 -5.46 -13.15
C LEU A 185 23.32 -5.40 -12.29
N ALA A 186 24.12 -4.36 -12.47
CA ALA A 186 25.37 -4.20 -11.72
C ALA A 186 25.17 -3.95 -10.21
N ASN A 187 24.05 -3.37 -9.81
CA ASN A 187 23.76 -2.98 -8.43
C ASN A 187 22.79 -3.98 -7.79
N LYS A 188 22.94 -4.19 -6.48
CA LYS A 188 21.90 -4.85 -5.68
C LYS A 188 20.62 -4.04 -5.82
N SER A 189 19.49 -4.74 -5.94
CA SER A 189 18.23 -4.08 -6.16
C SER A 189 17.09 -4.75 -5.41
N HIS A 190 16.45 -3.96 -4.55
CA HIS A 190 15.23 -4.34 -3.87
C HIS A 190 13.99 -3.99 -4.72
N ALA A 191 14.16 -3.14 -5.75
CA ALA A 191 13.08 -2.65 -6.60
C ALA A 191 11.90 -2.04 -5.80
N ASP A 192 12.26 -1.22 -4.81
CA ASP A 192 11.43 -0.56 -3.80
C ASP A 192 10.11 0.02 -4.32
N GLY A 193 10.09 0.57 -5.54
CA GLY A 193 8.87 1.08 -6.15
C GLY A 193 8.89 0.97 -7.66
N VAL A 194 7.71 0.95 -8.29
CA VAL A 194 7.58 1.01 -9.75
C VAL A 194 6.49 1.99 -10.15
N ALA A 195 6.73 2.75 -11.21
CA ALA A 195 5.74 3.65 -11.81
C ALA A 195 5.82 3.59 -13.33
N TRP A 196 4.66 3.57 -13.99
CA TRP A 196 4.56 3.50 -15.45
C TRP A 196 4.02 4.82 -16.01
N TYR A 197 4.73 5.43 -16.95
CA TYR A 197 4.31 6.65 -17.65
C TYR A 197 4.65 6.61 -19.15
N GLY A 198 3.63 6.62 -20.01
CA GLY A 198 3.81 6.44 -21.45
C GLY A 198 4.53 5.12 -21.75
N ASN A 199 5.66 5.18 -22.45
CA ASN A 199 6.48 3.98 -22.72
C ASN A 199 7.54 3.72 -21.64
N ARG A 200 7.67 4.59 -20.63
CA ARG A 200 8.72 4.51 -19.62
C ARG A 200 8.24 3.77 -18.39
N LEU A 201 9.10 2.92 -17.87
CA LEU A 201 8.94 2.32 -16.56
C LEU A 201 10.05 2.83 -15.64
N PHE A 202 9.68 3.32 -14.48
CA PHE A 202 10.60 3.79 -13.45
C PHE A 202 10.63 2.77 -12.33
N VAL A 203 11.82 2.35 -11.90
CA VAL A 203 12.01 1.44 -10.77
C VAL A 203 12.92 2.11 -9.76
N ALA A 204 12.42 2.34 -8.55
CA ALA A 204 13.19 2.91 -7.45
C ALA A 204 13.96 1.83 -6.69
N ASN A 205 15.11 2.21 -6.15
CA ASN A 205 16.01 1.32 -5.43
C ASN A 205 16.92 2.15 -4.50
N GLY A 206 16.44 2.51 -3.31
CA GLY A 206 17.13 3.41 -2.39
C GLY A 206 17.34 4.79 -3.02
N VAL A 207 18.59 5.21 -3.24
CA VAL A 207 18.89 6.49 -3.92
C VAL A 207 18.83 6.40 -5.43
N GLU A 208 18.74 5.20 -6.02
CA GLU A 208 18.76 4.96 -7.45
C GLU A 208 17.34 5.00 -8.03
N LEU A 209 17.18 5.72 -9.13
CA LEU A 209 16.00 5.61 -10.00
C LEU A 209 16.44 5.00 -11.33
N GLN A 210 16.02 3.78 -11.58
CA GLN A 210 16.22 3.07 -12.84
C GLN A 210 15.11 3.45 -13.81
N VAL A 211 15.46 3.71 -15.07
CA VAL A 211 14.51 4.02 -16.15
C VAL A 211 14.63 2.96 -17.22
N TYR A 212 13.49 2.44 -17.66
CA TYR A 212 13.36 1.44 -18.71
C TYR A 212 12.40 1.94 -19.80
N ASP A 213 12.46 1.35 -20.99
CA ASP A 213 11.54 1.62 -22.10
C ASP A 213 10.87 0.31 -22.54
N LEU A 214 9.55 0.23 -22.34
CA LEU A 214 8.75 -0.96 -22.64
C LEU A 214 8.67 -1.27 -24.14
N THR A 215 9.09 -0.35 -25.01
CA THR A 215 9.22 -0.62 -26.46
C THR A 215 10.43 -1.48 -26.80
N HIS A 216 11.37 -1.65 -25.86
CA HIS A 216 12.55 -2.50 -25.97
C HIS A 216 12.44 -3.78 -25.14
N LEU A 217 11.22 -4.30 -24.96
CA LEU A 217 11.03 -5.59 -24.30
C LEU A 217 11.63 -6.69 -25.20
N TRP A 218 12.36 -7.62 -24.60
CA TRP A 218 13.10 -8.67 -25.31
C TRP A 218 12.57 -10.06 -25.01
N SER A 219 12.70 -10.97 -25.97
CA SER A 219 12.36 -12.39 -25.84
C SER A 219 13.61 -13.28 -25.78
N MET A 220 13.63 -14.18 -24.79
CA MET A 220 14.73 -15.11 -24.54
C MET A 220 14.44 -16.45 -25.20
N ASN A 221 15.39 -16.98 -25.97
CA ASN A 221 15.24 -18.28 -26.63
C ASN A 221 15.72 -19.47 -25.79
N ASP A 222 16.38 -19.21 -24.66
CA ASP A 222 16.83 -20.23 -23.72
C ASP A 222 16.47 -19.86 -22.27
N THR A 223 15.42 -20.51 -21.75
CA THR A 223 14.91 -20.35 -20.38
C THR A 223 15.32 -21.51 -19.47
N SER A 224 16.24 -22.37 -19.90
CA SER A 224 16.59 -23.61 -19.20
C SER A 224 17.62 -23.44 -18.08
N ASN A 225 18.23 -22.26 -17.97
CA ASN A 225 19.37 -22.02 -17.10
C ASN A 225 19.36 -20.60 -16.49
N SER A 226 20.25 -20.40 -15.52
CA SER A 226 20.42 -19.15 -14.79
C SER A 226 21.32 -18.12 -15.48
N ALA A 227 21.83 -18.38 -16.68
CA ALA A 227 22.72 -17.44 -17.36
C ALA A 227 21.94 -16.19 -17.82
N THR A 228 22.68 -15.09 -17.97
CA THR A 228 22.15 -13.84 -18.51
C THR A 228 23.06 -13.34 -19.62
N GLY A 229 22.50 -13.10 -20.80
CA GLY A 229 23.21 -12.57 -21.96
C GLY A 229 22.98 -13.37 -23.25
N LEU A 230 23.67 -12.93 -24.29
CA LEU A 230 23.77 -13.53 -25.61
C LEU A 230 25.08 -14.32 -25.72
N ASN A 231 24.99 -15.63 -25.96
CA ASN A 231 26.15 -16.49 -26.18
C ASN A 231 25.87 -17.52 -27.28
N GLY A 232 26.61 -17.44 -28.39
CA GLY A 232 26.47 -18.39 -29.50
C GLY A 232 25.05 -18.45 -30.08
N GLY A 233 24.36 -17.31 -30.15
CA GLY A 233 22.96 -17.21 -30.63
C GLY A 233 21.89 -17.57 -29.60
N ARG A 234 22.28 -18.03 -28.40
CA ARG A 234 21.35 -18.25 -27.27
C ARG A 234 21.20 -16.98 -26.45
N THR A 235 19.97 -16.58 -26.18
CA THR A 235 19.61 -15.46 -25.30
C THR A 235 18.95 -16.00 -24.04
N SER A 236 19.56 -15.71 -22.90
CA SER A 236 19.07 -16.13 -21.58
C SER A 236 18.97 -14.93 -20.65
N ALA A 237 17.98 -14.92 -19.76
CA ALA A 237 17.84 -13.94 -18.68
C ALA A 237 17.34 -14.62 -17.40
N ARG A 238 18.21 -15.46 -16.82
CA ARG A 238 17.95 -16.21 -15.59
C ARG A 238 16.57 -16.88 -15.56
N TYR A 239 16.38 -17.95 -16.35
CA TYR A 239 15.11 -18.68 -16.49
C TYR A 239 13.91 -17.87 -17.01
N HIS A 240 14.01 -16.55 -17.20
CA HIS A 240 12.90 -15.74 -17.70
C HIS A 240 12.79 -15.83 -19.21
N ARG A 241 11.54 -15.87 -19.69
CA ARG A 241 11.21 -15.78 -21.11
C ARG A 241 11.36 -14.36 -21.66
N TRP A 242 11.29 -13.35 -20.79
CA TRP A 242 11.27 -11.94 -21.17
C TRP A 242 12.33 -11.18 -20.38
N ALA A 243 12.94 -10.18 -21.00
CA ALA A 243 13.87 -9.26 -20.35
C ALA A 243 13.58 -7.80 -20.75
N LEU A 244 13.87 -6.87 -19.86
CA LEU A 244 13.73 -5.43 -20.09
C LEU A 244 15.07 -4.74 -19.81
N PRO A 245 15.72 -4.16 -20.82
CA PRO A 245 17.01 -3.52 -20.65
C PRO A 245 16.87 -2.13 -20.03
N LEU A 246 17.74 -1.86 -19.07
CA LEU A 246 17.91 -0.56 -18.44
C LEU A 246 18.32 0.50 -19.47
N LEU A 247 17.56 1.60 -19.50
CA LEU A 247 17.80 2.74 -20.39
C LEU A 247 18.66 3.81 -19.75
N ALA A 248 18.40 4.16 -18.49
CA ALA A 248 19.15 5.17 -17.75
C ALA A 248 19.08 4.94 -16.24
N ARG A 249 20.03 5.52 -15.50
CA ARG A 249 20.01 5.59 -14.04
C ARG A 249 20.13 7.03 -13.57
N TYR A 250 19.35 7.38 -12.56
CA TYR A 250 19.50 8.60 -11.80
C TYR A 250 19.82 8.29 -10.34
N THR A 251 20.39 9.28 -9.65
CA THR A 251 20.63 9.22 -8.20
C THR A 251 20.19 10.50 -7.51
N THR A 252 19.67 10.38 -6.29
CA THR A 252 19.37 11.51 -5.40
C THR A 252 20.60 12.00 -4.63
N LYS A 253 21.74 11.30 -4.71
CA LYS A 253 22.99 11.73 -4.06
C LYS A 253 23.49 13.05 -4.65
N SER A 254 23.84 13.98 -3.78
CA SER A 254 24.49 15.24 -4.15
C SER A 254 25.94 15.02 -4.61
N GLY A 255 26.45 15.93 -5.45
CA GLY A 255 27.86 15.96 -5.83
C GLY A 255 28.28 14.95 -6.89
N VAL A 256 27.34 14.17 -7.43
CA VAL A 256 27.58 13.31 -8.60
C VAL A 256 27.68 14.17 -9.85
N VAL A 257 28.77 14.00 -10.61
CA VAL A 257 28.93 14.66 -11.90
C VAL A 257 28.17 13.84 -12.95
N PRO A 258 27.26 14.45 -13.73
CA PRO A 258 26.40 13.70 -14.64
C PRO A 258 27.18 12.84 -15.63
N ASP A 259 26.73 11.60 -15.83
CA ASP A 259 27.25 10.65 -16.84
C ASP A 259 28.73 10.26 -16.68
N THR A 260 29.31 10.41 -15.48
CA THR A 260 30.75 10.13 -15.26
C THR A 260 31.06 9.01 -14.27
N ASP A 261 30.08 8.56 -13.49
CA ASP A 261 30.30 7.57 -12.43
C ASP A 261 29.40 6.37 -12.62
N PRO A 262 29.84 5.28 -13.27
CA PRO A 262 28.99 4.11 -13.47
C PRO A 262 28.73 3.30 -12.19
N GLN A 263 29.33 3.65 -11.04
CA GLN A 263 29.24 2.93 -9.77
C GLN A 263 29.17 3.90 -8.56
N PRO A 264 28.15 4.78 -8.48
CA PRO A 264 28.06 5.81 -7.42
C PRO A 264 27.66 5.25 -6.04
N PHE A 265 27.58 3.93 -5.91
CA PHE A 265 27.10 3.22 -4.74
C PHE A 265 28.21 2.34 -4.18
N PRO A 266 28.80 2.69 -3.02
CA PRO A 266 29.81 1.85 -2.38
C PRO A 266 29.31 0.42 -2.21
N GLY A 267 30.10 -0.55 -2.68
CA GLY A 267 29.73 -1.98 -2.65
C GLY A 267 28.50 -2.36 -3.49
N GLY A 268 28.09 -1.51 -4.45
CA GLY A 268 26.92 -1.74 -5.29
C GLY A 268 25.58 -1.65 -4.55
N ASN A 269 25.55 -1.03 -3.36
CA ASN A 269 24.35 -0.90 -2.53
C ASN A 269 23.78 0.54 -2.56
N PRO A 270 22.67 0.79 -3.27
CA PRO A 270 22.06 2.11 -3.35
C PRO A 270 21.13 2.44 -2.17
N ARG A 271 20.98 1.58 -1.15
CA ARG A 271 20.02 1.78 -0.05
C ARG A 271 20.54 2.61 1.13
N SER A 272 21.74 3.19 1.01
CA SER A 272 22.30 4.09 2.03
C SER A 272 21.72 5.50 1.92
N CYS A 273 20.51 5.72 2.45
CA CYS A 273 19.82 7.01 2.47
C CYS A 273 18.89 7.16 3.69
N GLY A 274 18.30 8.34 3.86
CA GLY A 274 17.26 8.61 4.84
C GLY A 274 17.38 9.99 5.48
N PRO A 275 16.35 10.46 6.20
CA PRO A 275 16.32 11.80 6.78
C PRO A 275 17.54 12.14 7.64
N THR A 276 18.07 11.15 8.38
CA THR A 276 19.21 11.32 9.28
C THR A 276 20.51 11.71 8.56
N ASN A 277 20.74 11.24 7.33
CA ASN A 277 21.91 11.59 6.53
C ASN A 277 21.61 12.65 5.45
N GLY A 278 20.37 13.15 5.40
CA GLY A 278 19.90 14.18 4.49
C GLY A 278 19.66 13.71 3.04
N VAL A 279 20.05 12.49 2.69
CA VAL A 279 19.88 11.94 1.34
C VAL A 279 18.47 11.39 1.19
N LEU A 280 17.77 11.81 0.16
CA LEU A 280 16.40 11.38 -0.12
C LEU A 280 16.38 9.92 -0.61
N CYS A 281 15.66 9.04 0.09
CA CYS A 281 15.33 7.72 -0.42
C CYS A 281 14.15 7.77 -1.41
N LEU A 282 14.20 6.88 -2.39
CA LEU A 282 13.10 6.54 -3.28
C LEU A 282 12.61 5.15 -2.83
N SER A 283 11.76 5.09 -1.81
CA SER A 283 11.30 3.83 -1.21
C SER A 283 9.97 3.32 -1.79
N SER A 284 9.19 4.18 -2.43
CA SER A 284 8.10 3.78 -3.32
C SER A 284 7.89 4.86 -4.38
N LEU A 285 7.26 4.48 -5.48
CA LEU A 285 6.88 5.37 -6.57
C LEU A 285 5.38 5.30 -6.84
N SER A 286 4.81 6.41 -7.31
CA SER A 286 3.48 6.46 -7.92
C SER A 286 3.40 7.60 -8.94
N VAL A 287 2.31 7.70 -9.69
CA VAL A 287 2.08 8.83 -10.61
C VAL A 287 0.98 9.75 -10.08
N ASP A 288 1.25 11.05 -10.09
CA ASP A 288 0.25 12.10 -9.93
C ASP A 288 -0.14 12.63 -11.32
N ARG A 289 -1.29 12.19 -11.81
CA ARG A 289 -1.84 12.64 -13.11
C ARG A 289 -2.33 14.08 -13.07
N SER A 290 -2.66 14.64 -11.90
CA SER A 290 -3.16 16.01 -11.76
C SER A 290 -2.07 17.06 -12.01
N THR A 291 -0.83 16.73 -11.66
CA THR A 291 0.34 17.59 -11.89
C THR A 291 1.32 17.03 -12.91
N SER A 292 1.06 15.84 -13.47
CA SER A 292 2.00 15.11 -14.33
C SER A 292 3.37 14.93 -13.66
N SER A 293 3.35 14.40 -12.43
CA SER A 293 4.55 14.19 -11.62
C SER A 293 4.71 12.73 -11.22
N LEU A 294 5.96 12.29 -11.12
CA LEU A 294 6.34 11.08 -10.41
C LEU A 294 6.39 11.43 -8.93
N ILE A 295 5.70 10.68 -8.10
CA ILE A 295 5.80 10.79 -6.64
C ILE A 295 6.83 9.78 -6.17
N SER A 296 7.69 10.20 -5.26
CA SER A 296 8.50 9.30 -4.44
C SER A 296 8.22 9.55 -2.97
N VAL A 297 8.22 8.49 -2.17
CA VAL A 297 8.15 8.57 -0.70
C VAL A 297 9.28 7.77 -0.06
N GLU A 298 9.75 8.23 1.10
CA GLU A 298 10.72 7.50 1.92
C GLU A 298 10.04 6.54 2.90
N SER A 299 10.68 5.40 3.15
CA SER A 299 10.33 4.52 4.25
C SER A 299 11.18 4.84 5.46
N VAL A 300 10.56 5.41 6.49
CA VAL A 300 11.21 5.78 7.74
C VAL A 300 10.40 5.26 8.91
N GLY A 301 11.08 4.69 9.90
CA GLY A 301 10.44 4.09 11.08
C GLY A 301 9.86 5.07 12.10
N LYS A 302 9.54 6.29 11.68
CA LYS A 302 8.92 7.34 12.49
C LYS A 302 8.15 8.33 11.60
N ALA A 303 7.41 9.25 12.22
CA ALA A 303 6.59 10.29 11.57
C ALA A 303 7.43 11.43 10.93
N ASP A 304 8.29 11.12 9.97
CA ASP A 304 9.10 12.11 9.25
C ASP A 304 9.37 11.77 7.77
N SER A 305 8.60 10.83 7.21
CA SER A 305 8.77 10.40 5.82
C SER A 305 8.46 11.55 4.86
N ARG A 306 9.35 11.80 3.90
CA ARG A 306 9.21 12.87 2.91
C ARG A 306 8.56 12.34 1.63
N ILE A 307 7.54 13.03 1.15
CA ILE A 307 6.90 12.85 -0.15
C ILE A 307 7.41 13.96 -1.08
N VAL A 308 8.01 13.57 -2.20
CA VAL A 308 8.62 14.47 -3.18
C VAL A 308 8.04 14.20 -4.56
N ARG A 309 7.85 15.25 -5.35
CA ARG A 309 7.34 15.17 -6.72
C ARG A 309 8.42 15.53 -7.73
N TRP A 310 8.46 14.82 -8.84
CA TRP A 310 9.40 15.01 -9.95
C TRP A 310 8.64 15.21 -11.25
N PRO A 311 8.92 16.25 -12.06
CA PRO A 311 8.22 16.48 -13.31
C PRO A 311 8.38 15.31 -14.32
N LEU A 312 7.28 14.62 -14.67
CA LEU A 312 7.33 13.51 -15.63
C LEU A 312 7.56 13.99 -17.07
N ALA A 313 7.23 15.24 -17.38
CA ALA A 313 7.54 15.83 -18.69
C ALA A 313 9.06 15.82 -18.98
N GLU A 314 9.88 15.99 -17.93
CA GLU A 314 11.34 15.94 -18.03
C GLU A 314 11.85 14.50 -18.04
N LEU A 315 11.48 13.70 -17.04
CA LEU A 315 11.95 12.31 -16.87
C LEU A 315 11.48 11.37 -17.97
N GLY A 316 10.24 11.51 -18.44
CA GLY A 316 9.57 10.57 -19.34
C GLY A 316 10.01 10.66 -20.80
N ALA A 317 10.33 11.86 -21.29
CA ALA A 317 10.61 12.09 -22.70
C ALA A 317 12.05 12.55 -22.98
N GLY A 318 12.65 13.34 -22.08
CA GLY A 318 13.92 14.02 -22.36
C GLY A 318 15.16 13.29 -21.84
N LEU A 319 15.01 12.40 -20.85
CA LEU A 319 16.11 11.84 -20.06
C LEU A 319 17.21 12.91 -19.80
N PRO A 320 16.89 14.09 -19.25
CA PRO A 320 17.91 15.12 -19.05
C PRO A 320 18.98 14.63 -18.07
N THR A 321 20.17 15.22 -18.10
CA THR A 321 21.25 14.86 -17.16
C THR A 321 20.91 15.18 -15.71
N GLN A 322 19.99 16.13 -15.48
CA GLN A 322 19.49 16.50 -14.15
C GLN A 322 18.00 16.82 -14.21
N VAL A 323 17.27 16.45 -13.16
CA VAL A 323 15.86 16.80 -12.96
C VAL A 323 15.70 17.35 -11.55
N LYS A 324 15.10 18.53 -11.43
CA LYS A 324 14.78 19.13 -10.13
C LYS A 324 13.44 18.61 -9.63
N SER A 325 13.32 18.42 -8.32
CA SER A 325 12.01 18.19 -7.71
C SER A 325 11.13 19.42 -7.87
N ALA A 326 9.81 19.21 -7.81
CA ALA A 326 8.90 20.31 -7.53
C ALA A 326 9.26 20.94 -6.18
N PRO A 327 9.17 22.28 -6.03
CA PRO A 327 9.60 22.96 -4.82
C PRO A 327 8.74 22.61 -3.60
N GLU A 328 7.47 22.25 -3.78
CA GLU A 328 6.62 21.84 -2.66
C GLU A 328 6.61 20.31 -2.52
N GLY A 329 7.26 19.81 -1.46
CA GLY A 329 7.12 18.47 -0.94
C GLY A 329 6.28 18.43 0.34
N TYR A 330 6.05 17.23 0.88
CA TYR A 330 5.30 17.05 2.13
C TYR A 330 6.00 16.11 3.11
N ILE A 331 5.85 16.36 4.41
CA ILE A 331 6.22 15.45 5.49
C ILE A 331 4.93 14.85 6.03
N THR A 332 4.88 13.52 6.15
CA THR A 332 3.71 12.83 6.71
C THR A 332 3.94 12.39 8.15
N SER A 333 2.86 12.39 8.93
CA SER A 333 2.84 11.86 10.29
C SER A 333 2.67 10.33 10.36
N VAL A 334 2.53 9.65 9.22
CA VAL A 334 2.44 8.19 9.14
C VAL A 334 3.80 7.55 9.44
N TRP A 335 3.80 6.51 10.26
CA TRP A 335 4.98 5.71 10.61
C TRP A 335 5.16 4.55 9.64
N GLN A 336 6.41 4.14 9.40
CA GLN A 336 6.75 3.01 8.51
C GLN A 336 6.02 3.14 7.17
N VAL A 337 6.12 4.32 6.55
CA VAL A 337 5.49 4.55 5.25
C VAL A 337 6.12 3.62 4.23
N GLN A 338 5.30 2.86 3.52
CA GLN A 338 5.80 2.05 2.42
C GLN A 338 5.42 2.66 1.09
N GLY A 339 4.17 3.13 0.93
CA GLY A 339 3.65 3.66 -0.33
C GLY A 339 2.85 4.94 -0.16
N ALA A 340 2.80 5.74 -1.23
CA ALA A 340 1.97 6.94 -1.29
C ALA A 340 1.43 7.16 -2.71
N ALA A 341 0.17 7.57 -2.84
CA ALA A 341 -0.46 7.98 -4.10
C ALA A 341 -1.39 9.16 -3.85
N THR A 342 -1.82 9.87 -4.90
CA THR A 342 -2.68 11.05 -4.76
C THR A 342 -3.80 11.08 -5.79
N ASP A 343 -4.97 11.56 -5.37
CA ASP A 343 -6.06 11.93 -6.29
C ASP A 343 -5.95 13.38 -6.80
N GLY A 344 -4.87 14.08 -6.45
CA GLY A 344 -4.63 15.49 -6.74
C GLY A 344 -5.13 16.44 -5.64
N LYS A 345 -5.95 15.94 -4.71
CA LYS A 345 -6.42 16.67 -3.52
C LYS A 345 -5.88 16.06 -2.23
N ASN A 346 -6.01 14.74 -2.09
CA ASN A 346 -5.60 13.98 -0.92
C ASN A 346 -4.45 13.04 -1.28
N PHE A 347 -3.51 12.91 -0.36
CA PHE A 347 -2.55 11.79 -0.37
C PHE A 347 -3.12 10.61 0.39
N TYR A 348 -3.04 9.44 -0.23
CA TYR A 348 -3.24 8.13 0.37
C TYR A 348 -1.88 7.53 0.68
N ILE A 349 -1.69 7.04 1.90
CA ILE A 349 -0.37 6.65 2.40
C ILE A 349 -0.50 5.29 3.10
N SER A 350 0.22 4.28 2.64
CA SER A 350 0.30 2.99 3.34
C SER A 350 1.40 3.05 4.39
N GLY A 351 1.12 2.50 5.57
CA GLY A 351 2.11 2.39 6.64
C GLY A 351 1.54 1.70 7.88
N GLU A 352 2.17 1.93 9.02
CA GLU A 352 1.77 1.34 10.28
C GLU A 352 0.36 1.81 10.68
N CYS A 353 -0.42 0.88 11.24
CA CYS A 353 -1.67 1.25 11.89
C CYS A 353 -1.38 1.94 13.24
N PRO A 354 -2.23 2.89 13.68
CA PRO A 354 -2.12 3.43 15.03
C PRO A 354 -2.20 2.29 16.06
N THR A 355 -1.49 2.40 17.18
CA THR A 355 -1.44 1.36 18.23
C THR A 355 -2.79 1.02 18.86
N SER A 356 -3.81 1.85 18.62
CA SER A 356 -5.21 1.61 18.99
C SER A 356 -5.98 0.69 18.03
N TRP A 357 -5.37 0.27 16.93
CA TRP A 357 -5.93 -0.63 15.92
C TRP A 357 -5.36 -2.06 16.06
N PRO A 358 -6.03 -3.08 15.49
CA PRO A 358 -5.53 -4.46 15.52
C PRO A 358 -4.15 -4.62 14.89
N SER A 359 -3.33 -5.48 15.50
CA SER A 359 -2.04 -5.91 14.95
C SER A 359 -2.21 -6.86 13.76
N GLY A 360 -1.14 -7.07 12.99
CA GLY A 360 -1.12 -8.01 11.86
C GLY A 360 -1.62 -7.43 10.54
N TYR A 361 -1.78 -6.11 10.45
CA TYR A 361 -2.19 -5.40 9.24
C TYR A 361 -1.36 -4.12 9.05
N SER A 362 -1.28 -3.66 7.81
CA SER A 362 -0.93 -2.28 7.50
C SER A 362 -2.20 -1.42 7.50
N CYS A 363 -2.06 -0.10 7.42
CA CYS A 363 -3.19 0.81 7.25
C CYS A 363 -2.98 1.70 6.04
N VAL A 364 -4.08 2.03 5.36
CA VAL A 364 -4.11 3.15 4.41
C VAL A 364 -4.65 4.37 5.15
N HIS A 365 -3.84 5.42 5.14
CA HIS A 365 -4.13 6.72 5.68
C HIS A 365 -4.52 7.68 4.56
N VAL A 366 -5.24 8.74 4.91
CA VAL A 366 -5.52 9.86 4.02
C VAL A 366 -5.24 11.18 4.73
N ALA A 367 -4.64 12.12 4.00
CA ALA A 367 -4.43 13.48 4.44
C ALA A 367 -4.46 14.43 3.24
N ALA A 368 -5.10 15.59 3.42
CA ALA A 368 -4.90 16.73 2.52
C ALA A 368 -3.82 17.65 3.09
N LYS A 369 -3.36 18.59 2.26
CA LYS A 369 -2.35 19.59 2.65
C LYS A 369 -2.80 20.34 3.92
N ASN A 370 -1.93 20.36 4.94
CA ASN A 370 -2.17 20.99 6.25
C ASN A 370 -3.36 20.41 7.03
N GLU A 371 -3.89 19.24 6.65
CA GLU A 371 -4.94 18.55 7.38
C GLU A 371 -4.39 17.37 8.17
N ALA A 372 -5.06 17.04 9.27
CA ALA A 372 -4.68 15.92 10.12
C ALA A 372 -4.83 14.58 9.37
N THR A 373 -3.85 13.72 9.54
CA THR A 373 -3.86 12.37 8.95
C THR A 373 -4.89 11.49 9.65
N ARG A 374 -5.66 10.72 8.87
CA ARG A 374 -6.60 9.73 9.40
C ARG A 374 -6.50 8.41 8.65
N VAL A 375 -6.72 7.30 9.35
CA VAL A 375 -6.87 5.98 8.74
C VAL A 375 -8.22 5.88 8.03
N ILE A 376 -8.23 5.37 6.79
CA ILE A 376 -9.47 5.06 6.05
C ILE A 376 -9.79 3.58 6.06
N THR A 377 -8.77 2.73 6.15
CA THR A 377 -8.90 1.28 6.21
C THR A 377 -7.65 0.62 6.78
N GLN A 378 -7.78 -0.57 7.40
CA GLN A 378 -6.65 -1.50 7.45
C GLN A 378 -6.41 -2.04 6.03
N ALA A 379 -5.26 -2.64 5.79
CA ALA A 379 -4.85 -3.20 4.52
C ALA A 379 -3.99 -4.44 4.78
N PRO A 380 -3.75 -5.29 3.77
CA PRO A 380 -2.92 -6.47 3.93
C PRO A 380 -1.59 -6.12 4.58
N ALA A 381 -1.10 -6.97 5.48
CA ALA A 381 0.17 -6.73 6.17
C ALA A 381 1.29 -6.48 5.15
N LEU A 382 2.18 -5.54 5.45
CA LEU A 382 3.26 -5.11 4.56
C LEU A 382 2.72 -4.60 3.22
N THR A 383 1.71 -3.73 3.25
CA THR A 383 1.22 -3.04 2.03
C THR A 383 2.30 -2.07 1.55
N GLU A 384 3.05 -2.47 0.53
CA GLU A 384 4.27 -1.82 0.08
C GLU A 384 4.02 -0.60 -0.80
N SER A 385 3.06 -0.68 -1.72
CA SER A 385 2.88 0.36 -2.74
C SER A 385 1.42 0.67 -3.01
N LEU A 386 1.18 1.90 -3.45
CA LEU A 386 -0.14 2.44 -3.78
C LEU A 386 -0.09 3.15 -5.14
N SER A 387 -1.19 3.06 -5.89
CA SER A 387 -1.35 3.76 -7.17
C SER A 387 -2.80 4.21 -7.35
N TRP A 388 -3.01 5.41 -7.90
CA TRP A 388 -4.34 6.02 -8.03
C TRP A 388 -4.83 5.96 -9.48
N ASP A 389 -5.98 5.31 -9.70
CA ASP A 389 -6.69 5.33 -10.97
C ASP A 389 -7.74 6.45 -10.99
N PRO A 390 -7.48 7.57 -11.69
CA PRO A 390 -8.43 8.67 -11.78
C PRO A 390 -9.66 8.35 -12.63
N ASN A 391 -9.60 7.33 -13.51
CA ASN A 391 -10.72 6.96 -14.38
C ASN A 391 -11.79 6.18 -13.63
N ALA A 392 -11.36 5.26 -12.75
CA ALA A 392 -12.26 4.48 -11.92
C ALA A 392 -12.55 5.13 -10.55
N GLY A 393 -11.77 6.15 -10.16
CA GLY A 393 -11.81 6.71 -8.81
C GLY A 393 -11.38 5.67 -7.76
N ARG A 394 -10.37 4.87 -8.09
CA ARG A 394 -9.92 3.73 -7.27
C ARG A 394 -8.46 3.89 -6.87
N LEU A 395 -8.17 3.61 -5.61
CA LEU A 395 -6.83 3.42 -5.10
C LEU A 395 -6.50 1.93 -5.16
N TRP A 396 -5.39 1.60 -5.81
CA TRP A 396 -4.84 0.26 -5.88
C TRP A 396 -3.64 0.11 -4.95
N GLY A 397 -3.37 -1.11 -4.50
CA GLY A 397 -2.20 -1.43 -3.70
C GLY A 397 -1.81 -2.91 -3.76
N LEU A 398 -0.61 -3.19 -3.28
CA LEU A 398 0.00 -4.53 -3.24
C LEU A 398 0.75 -4.70 -1.93
N ASN A 399 0.83 -5.92 -1.41
CA ASN A 399 1.61 -6.25 -0.23
C ASN A 399 2.69 -7.31 -0.46
N GLU A 400 3.77 -7.23 0.33
CA GLU A 400 4.92 -8.15 0.29
C GLU A 400 4.65 -9.49 0.99
N ALA A 401 3.84 -9.46 2.05
CA ALA A 401 3.83 -10.44 3.15
C ALA A 401 4.02 -11.91 2.75
N LEU A 402 4.82 -12.60 3.55
CA LEU A 402 5.06 -14.03 3.46
C LEU A 402 3.93 -14.81 4.16
N GLU A 403 3.66 -16.02 3.69
CA GLU A 403 2.68 -16.93 4.32
C GLU A 403 3.17 -17.37 5.72
N ASP A 404 2.34 -17.17 6.76
CA ASP A 404 2.51 -17.84 8.07
C ASP A 404 1.78 -19.18 8.04
N ALA A 405 2.48 -20.24 8.43
CA ALA A 405 2.06 -21.65 8.40
C ALA A 405 0.80 -21.99 9.21
N THR A 406 0.23 -21.07 9.99
CA THR A 406 -1.02 -21.31 10.74
C THR A 406 -2.21 -20.44 10.34
N VAL A 407 -2.04 -19.18 9.87
CA VAL A 407 -3.16 -18.33 9.37
C VAL A 407 -2.76 -17.05 8.57
N GLY A 408 -1.50 -16.83 8.19
CA GLY A 408 -0.99 -15.49 7.79
C GLY A 408 -1.42 -14.93 6.42
N PRO A 409 -1.31 -13.61 6.21
CA PRO A 409 -1.80 -12.94 5.00
C PRO A 409 -0.99 -13.37 3.77
N LYS A 410 -1.69 -13.74 2.70
CA LYS A 410 -1.08 -14.02 1.41
C LYS A 410 -0.86 -12.71 0.66
N ARG A 411 -0.08 -12.77 -0.41
CA ARG A 411 0.11 -11.64 -1.31
C ARG A 411 -1.17 -11.39 -2.08
N VAL A 412 -1.52 -10.12 -2.24
CA VAL A 412 -2.71 -9.71 -2.96
C VAL A 412 -2.51 -8.33 -3.57
N VAL A 413 -2.99 -8.16 -4.79
CA VAL A 413 -3.27 -6.85 -5.35
C VAL A 413 -4.69 -6.51 -4.96
N PHE A 414 -4.88 -5.39 -4.28
CA PHE A 414 -6.20 -4.90 -3.91
C PHE A 414 -6.49 -3.55 -4.55
N SER A 415 -7.76 -3.20 -4.59
CA SER A 415 -8.24 -1.87 -4.91
C SER A 415 -9.40 -1.50 -4.00
N ILE A 416 -9.53 -0.21 -3.73
CA ILE A 416 -10.63 0.39 -2.99
C ILE A 416 -11.10 1.63 -3.75
N ASN A 417 -12.37 2.00 -3.61
CA ASN A 417 -12.90 3.32 -3.91
C ASN A 417 -12.94 4.13 -2.60
N PRO A 418 -11.99 5.04 -2.34
CA PRO A 418 -11.94 5.81 -1.11
C PRO A 418 -13.15 6.73 -0.88
N SER A 419 -13.88 7.06 -1.96
CA SER A 419 -15.09 7.89 -1.91
C SER A 419 -16.37 7.08 -1.68
N ALA A 420 -16.37 5.76 -1.87
CA ALA A 420 -17.56 4.93 -1.73
C ALA A 420 -18.09 4.86 -0.28
N GLY A 421 -17.26 5.20 0.70
CA GLY A 421 -17.62 5.30 2.12
C GLY A 421 -17.86 6.73 2.64
N ALA A 422 -17.69 7.76 1.80
CA ALA A 422 -17.90 9.16 2.20
C ALA A 422 -19.40 9.40 2.46
N ALA A 423 -19.74 9.85 3.66
CA ALA A 423 -21.09 10.08 4.14
C ALA A 423 -21.74 11.27 3.43
N VAL A 424 -22.30 11.03 2.23
CA VAL A 424 -23.12 12.04 1.53
C VAL A 424 -24.62 11.88 1.76
N ASP A 425 -25.08 10.83 2.47
CA ASP A 425 -26.51 10.50 2.58
C ASP A 425 -27.05 10.32 4.02
N GLY A 426 -26.26 10.59 5.07
CA GLY A 426 -26.73 10.52 6.47
C GLY A 426 -26.81 9.11 7.08
N TRP A 427 -26.23 8.10 6.40
CA TRP A 427 -26.16 6.71 6.88
C TRP A 427 -24.71 6.29 7.16
N GLY A 428 -24.46 5.61 8.26
CA GLY A 428 -23.16 5.05 8.63
C GLY A 428 -23.20 3.52 8.75
N TRP A 429 -22.09 2.88 9.05
CA TRP A 429 -22.06 1.44 9.35
C TRP A 429 -22.00 1.29 10.85
N MET A 430 -22.84 0.43 11.43
CA MET A 430 -22.68 0.02 12.82
C MET A 430 -21.58 -1.05 12.86
N SER A 431 -20.32 -0.62 13.02
CA SER A 431 -19.15 -1.49 12.99
C SER A 431 -18.45 -1.57 14.35
N ASN A 432 -17.84 -2.72 14.64
CA ASN A 432 -17.02 -2.87 15.84
C ASN A 432 -15.74 -2.02 15.70
N PHE A 433 -15.41 -1.23 16.72
CA PHE A 433 -14.28 -0.31 16.72
C PHE A 433 -12.93 -1.04 16.65
N LYS A 434 -12.85 -2.26 17.20
CA LYS A 434 -11.65 -3.10 17.18
C LYS A 434 -11.54 -3.91 15.90
N LYS A 435 -12.55 -3.88 15.03
CA LYS A 435 -12.54 -4.48 13.68
C LYS A 435 -13.27 -3.57 12.69
N PRO A 436 -12.86 -2.29 12.57
CA PRO A 436 -13.65 -1.29 11.86
C PRO A 436 -13.64 -1.58 10.36
N GLY A 437 -14.81 -1.62 9.73
CA GLY A 437 -14.93 -1.99 8.32
C GLY A 437 -14.69 -3.47 8.01
N PHE A 438 -14.46 -4.31 9.04
CA PHE A 438 -14.48 -5.77 8.91
C PHE A 438 -15.66 -6.38 9.59
N THR A 439 -16.08 -5.88 10.75
CA THR A 439 -17.19 -6.47 11.50
C THR A 439 -18.32 -5.48 11.60
N CYS A 440 -19.43 -5.81 10.93
CA CYS A 440 -20.62 -4.99 10.84
C CYS A 440 -21.83 -5.69 11.45
N ALA A 441 -22.70 -4.90 12.06
CA ALA A 441 -24.01 -5.34 12.47
C ALA A 441 -24.92 -5.47 11.26
N THR A 442 -25.36 -6.70 11.00
CA THR A 442 -26.00 -7.10 9.75
C THR A 442 -27.25 -7.90 10.05
N PRO A 443 -28.43 -7.50 9.57
CA PRO A 443 -29.61 -8.37 9.58
C PRO A 443 -29.28 -9.70 8.90
N LYS A 444 -29.56 -10.83 9.56
CA LYS A 444 -29.21 -12.17 9.10
C LYS A 444 -29.71 -12.40 7.67
N GLY A 445 -28.79 -12.71 6.76
CA GLY A 445 -29.10 -12.95 5.34
C GLY A 445 -29.69 -11.73 4.62
N ASP A 446 -29.30 -10.52 5.05
CA ASP A 446 -29.83 -9.24 4.55
C ASP A 446 -31.37 -9.12 4.68
N GLY A 447 -31.97 -9.86 5.62
CA GLY A 447 -33.41 -9.87 5.83
C GLY A 447 -33.97 -8.52 6.28
N THR A 448 -35.16 -8.16 5.79
CA THR A 448 -35.82 -6.87 6.08
C THR A 448 -37.11 -7.01 6.89
N ALA A 449 -37.51 -8.24 7.24
CA ALA A 449 -38.74 -8.50 8.00
C ALA A 449 -38.59 -8.19 9.50
N ASN A 450 -39.71 -7.89 10.17
CA ASN A 450 -39.75 -7.83 11.63
C ASN A 450 -39.28 -9.17 12.24
N GLY A 451 -38.49 -9.10 13.31
CA GLY A 451 -37.92 -10.28 13.98
C GLY A 451 -36.65 -10.82 13.33
N THR A 452 -36.18 -10.23 12.21
CA THR A 452 -34.88 -10.60 11.63
C THR A 452 -33.78 -10.31 12.66
N ILE A 453 -33.02 -11.34 13.05
CA ILE A 453 -31.92 -11.22 14.02
C ILE A 453 -30.79 -10.40 13.38
N VAL A 454 -30.22 -9.47 14.15
CA VAL A 454 -29.01 -8.75 13.76
C VAL A 454 -27.78 -9.53 14.25
N THR A 455 -26.86 -9.80 13.34
CA THR A 455 -25.65 -10.58 13.58
C THR A 455 -24.40 -9.75 13.38
N VAL A 456 -23.31 -10.19 13.98
CA VAL A 456 -21.94 -9.94 13.54
C VAL A 456 -21.78 -10.58 12.16
N TRP A 457 -21.34 -9.80 11.19
CA TRP A 457 -20.99 -10.30 9.87
C TRP A 457 -19.86 -9.47 9.30
N HIS A 458 -19.09 -10.04 8.38
CA HIS A 458 -18.06 -9.27 7.75
C HIS A 458 -18.66 -8.11 6.94
N CYS A 459 -18.05 -6.92 6.94
CA CYS A 459 -18.59 -5.79 6.20
C CYS A 459 -18.41 -6.05 4.69
N ILE A 460 -19.52 -6.09 3.96
CA ILE A 460 -19.60 -6.40 2.52
C ILE A 460 -20.06 -5.21 1.68
N GLY A 461 -20.36 -4.07 2.31
CA GLY A 461 -20.85 -2.91 1.54
C GLY A 461 -22.34 -2.96 1.18
N SER A 462 -23.13 -3.89 1.75
CA SER A 462 -24.59 -3.95 1.54
C SER A 462 -25.36 -2.85 2.30
N GLU A 463 -26.51 -2.41 1.78
CA GLU A 463 -27.34 -1.42 2.48
C GLU A 463 -27.89 -1.92 3.82
N SER A 464 -28.02 -3.25 3.99
CA SER A 464 -28.46 -3.88 5.23
C SER A 464 -27.48 -3.68 6.38
N GLN A 465 -26.24 -3.33 6.10
CA GLN A 465 -25.22 -3.03 7.11
C GLN A 465 -25.11 -1.52 7.41
N ARG A 466 -25.96 -0.70 6.77
CA ARG A 466 -26.01 0.75 7.01
C ARG A 466 -27.09 1.10 8.03
N TRP A 467 -26.71 1.90 9.00
CA TRP A 467 -27.50 2.33 10.14
C TRP A 467 -27.39 3.84 10.33
N SER A 468 -28.42 4.46 10.89
CA SER A 468 -28.40 5.88 11.22
C SER A 468 -29.08 6.10 12.56
N PHE A 469 -28.53 7.01 13.36
CA PHE A 469 -29.21 7.48 14.56
C PHE A 469 -30.28 8.50 14.16
N GLN A 470 -31.55 8.16 14.37
CA GLN A 470 -32.71 9.02 14.09
C GLN A 470 -33.59 9.06 15.34
N ASP A 471 -33.76 10.24 15.94
CA ASP A 471 -34.59 10.46 17.13
C ASP A 471 -34.30 9.46 18.27
N GLY A 472 -33.02 9.23 18.54
CA GLY A 472 -32.57 8.29 19.57
C GLY A 472 -32.73 6.82 19.21
N ARG A 473 -32.98 6.46 17.95
CA ARG A 473 -33.11 5.07 17.47
C ARG A 473 -32.06 4.75 16.44
N LEU A 474 -31.67 3.48 16.36
CA LEU A 474 -30.80 2.97 15.30
C LEU A 474 -31.67 2.41 14.17
N VAL A 475 -31.85 3.21 13.12
CA VAL A 475 -32.62 2.82 11.93
C VAL A 475 -31.69 2.14 10.94
N ASN A 476 -32.13 1.02 10.37
CA ASN A 476 -31.43 0.29 9.32
C ASN A 476 -31.86 0.79 7.93
N LYS A 477 -30.90 1.02 7.03
CA LYS A 477 -31.15 1.63 5.72
C LYS A 477 -32.01 0.76 4.81
N ALA A 478 -31.64 -0.51 4.66
CA ALA A 478 -32.32 -1.42 3.72
C ALA A 478 -33.79 -1.70 4.12
N SER A 479 -34.07 -1.77 5.42
CA SER A 479 -35.41 -2.14 5.92
C SER A 479 -36.26 -0.97 6.39
N GLY A 480 -35.67 0.18 6.70
CA GLY A 480 -36.33 1.29 7.40
C GLY A 480 -36.76 0.94 8.84
N LYS A 481 -36.24 -0.15 9.41
CA LYS A 481 -36.62 -0.68 10.74
C LYS A 481 -35.58 -0.33 11.80
N CYS A 482 -36.00 -0.36 13.05
CA CYS A 482 -35.19 -0.01 14.19
C CYS A 482 -34.57 -1.25 14.83
N LEU A 483 -33.32 -1.13 15.29
CA LEU A 483 -32.69 -2.08 16.18
C LEU A 483 -33.55 -2.20 17.45
N THR A 484 -33.99 -3.40 17.78
CA THR A 484 -34.95 -3.64 18.87
C THR A 484 -34.56 -4.92 19.63
N PRO A 485 -34.47 -4.89 20.97
CA PRO A 485 -34.33 -6.12 21.75
C PRO A 485 -35.59 -6.97 21.58
N GLN A 486 -35.41 -8.25 21.27
CA GLN A 486 -36.50 -9.18 20.99
C GLN A 486 -37.49 -9.23 22.16
N GLY A 487 -38.77 -9.01 21.87
CA GLY A 487 -39.83 -8.99 22.87
C GLY A 487 -39.79 -7.78 23.80
N ASP A 488 -39.15 -6.67 23.40
CA ASP A 488 -38.97 -5.48 24.23
C ASP A 488 -38.32 -5.82 25.58
N ALA A 489 -37.23 -6.59 25.50
CA ALA A 489 -36.49 -7.08 26.66
C ALA A 489 -35.25 -6.19 26.96
N GLU A 490 -35.41 -4.86 26.98
CA GLU A 490 -34.30 -3.90 27.09
C GLU A 490 -33.49 -4.00 28.39
N ASP A 491 -34.05 -4.55 29.47
CA ASP A 491 -33.34 -4.75 30.74
C ASP A 491 -32.74 -6.17 30.90
N THR A 492 -32.81 -7.02 29.88
CA THR A 492 -32.36 -8.42 30.00
C THR A 492 -30.99 -8.64 29.37
N ASN A 493 -30.03 -9.15 30.15
CA ASN A 493 -28.75 -9.61 29.61
C ASN A 493 -28.98 -10.84 28.72
N GLY A 494 -28.44 -10.80 27.50
CA GLY A 494 -28.62 -11.83 26.48
C GLY A 494 -29.85 -11.62 25.60
N ALA A 495 -30.62 -10.55 25.80
CA ALA A 495 -31.72 -10.20 24.89
C ALA A 495 -31.19 -10.03 23.47
N VAL A 496 -31.68 -10.84 22.53
CA VAL A 496 -31.24 -10.82 21.13
C VAL A 496 -31.73 -9.55 20.44
N LEU A 497 -30.86 -8.89 19.69
CA LEU A 497 -31.22 -7.71 18.92
C LEU A 497 -31.77 -8.11 17.54
N THR A 498 -32.88 -7.48 17.16
CA THR A 498 -33.64 -7.77 15.94
C THR A 498 -33.99 -6.49 15.19
N LEU A 499 -34.39 -6.62 13.93
CA LEU A 499 -35.12 -5.58 13.22
C LEU A 499 -36.59 -5.59 13.65
N TRP A 500 -37.11 -4.41 14.02
CA TRP A 500 -38.54 -4.24 14.25
C TRP A 500 -39.02 -2.90 13.75
N THR A 501 -40.32 -2.79 13.47
CA THR A 501 -40.92 -1.54 13.02
C THR A 501 -40.67 -0.45 14.06
N CYS A 502 -40.13 0.69 13.62
CA CYS A 502 -39.84 1.82 14.49
C CYS A 502 -41.13 2.33 15.14
N ASN A 503 -41.11 2.52 16.46
CA ASN A 503 -42.26 2.93 17.25
C ASN A 503 -41.81 3.74 18.48
N SER A 504 -42.76 4.22 19.28
CA SER A 504 -42.48 5.08 20.43
C SER A 504 -42.01 4.33 21.69
N ASN A 505 -41.82 3.00 21.64
CA ASN A 505 -41.35 2.23 22.79
C ASN A 505 -39.91 2.64 23.17
N SER A 506 -39.66 2.76 24.48
CA SER A 506 -38.35 3.03 25.05
C SER A 506 -37.33 1.92 24.74
N SER A 507 -37.79 0.69 24.48
CA SER A 507 -36.95 -0.46 24.13
C SER A 507 -36.08 -0.22 22.88
N GLN A 508 -36.49 0.71 21.99
CA GLN A 508 -35.78 1.06 20.76
C GLN A 508 -34.84 2.26 20.92
N LEU A 509 -34.71 2.82 22.12
CA LEU A 509 -33.85 3.97 22.36
C LEU A 509 -32.40 3.54 22.58
N PHE A 510 -31.52 4.02 21.71
CA PHE A 510 -30.08 3.79 21.73
C PHE A 510 -29.29 5.10 21.64
N GLY A 511 -28.11 5.10 22.24
CA GLY A 511 -27.17 6.21 22.18
C GLY A 511 -25.73 5.73 22.10
N GLN A 512 -24.84 6.63 21.67
CA GLN A 512 -23.40 6.40 21.71
C GLN A 512 -22.86 6.88 23.07
N ASP A 513 -22.23 5.97 23.82
CA ASP A 513 -21.54 6.23 25.09
C ASP A 513 -20.06 5.85 24.94
N GLY A 514 -19.25 6.85 24.56
CA GLY A 514 -17.85 6.65 24.21
C GLY A 514 -17.69 5.70 23.02
N GLY A 515 -16.97 4.60 23.21
CA GLY A 515 -16.78 3.56 22.19
C GLY A 515 -17.96 2.60 22.05
N THR A 516 -18.95 2.64 22.94
CA THR A 516 -20.03 1.65 23.03
C THR A 516 -21.37 2.24 22.58
N ILE A 517 -22.21 1.43 21.95
CA ILE A 517 -23.63 1.76 21.74
C ILE A 517 -24.43 1.14 22.88
N THR A 518 -25.17 1.95 23.61
CA THR A 518 -26.00 1.52 24.74
C THR A 518 -27.47 1.81 24.50
N ASN A 519 -28.35 1.04 25.14
CA ASN A 519 -29.75 1.41 25.25
C ASN A 519 -29.96 2.48 26.35
N ASN A 520 -31.20 2.95 26.49
CA ASN A 520 -31.60 3.92 27.53
C ASN A 520 -31.39 3.45 28.98
N LEU A 521 -31.14 2.16 29.21
CA LEU A 521 -30.84 1.58 30.53
C LEU A 521 -29.33 1.33 30.76
N GLY A 522 -28.48 1.73 29.82
CA GLY A 522 -27.02 1.60 29.93
C GLY A 522 -26.46 0.21 29.58
N LYS A 523 -27.27 -0.69 29.00
CA LYS A 523 -26.80 -1.98 28.48
C LYS A 523 -26.22 -1.80 27.08
N ALA A 524 -25.10 -2.46 26.83
CA ALA A 524 -24.31 -2.37 25.62
C ALA A 524 -24.79 -3.36 24.55
N VAL A 525 -24.76 -2.94 23.29
CA VAL A 525 -24.81 -3.84 22.13
C VAL A 525 -23.57 -4.75 22.19
N THR A 526 -23.80 -6.05 22.35
CA THR A 526 -22.77 -7.04 22.69
C THR A 526 -22.96 -8.31 21.85
N PRO A 527 -21.96 -8.77 21.08
CA PRO A 527 -21.98 -10.08 20.47
C PRO A 527 -22.14 -11.18 21.50
N LYS A 528 -22.99 -12.18 21.21
CA LYS A 528 -23.20 -13.31 22.11
C LYS A 528 -21.88 -14.01 22.42
N GLY A 529 -21.53 -14.10 23.70
CA GLY A 529 -20.29 -14.72 24.17
C GLY A 529 -19.02 -13.95 23.78
N ASP A 530 -19.14 -12.64 23.53
CA ASP A 530 -18.05 -11.75 23.13
C ASP A 530 -17.34 -12.15 21.83
N SER A 531 -17.99 -13.00 21.01
CA SER A 531 -17.43 -13.49 19.76
C SER A 531 -17.68 -12.53 18.59
N LEU A 532 -16.60 -12.15 17.90
CA LEU A 532 -16.67 -11.36 16.66
C LEU A 532 -16.63 -12.24 15.40
N THR A 533 -16.98 -13.52 15.50
CA THR A 533 -17.10 -14.43 14.35
C THR A 533 -18.42 -14.19 13.61
N ASP A 534 -18.38 -14.27 12.29
CA ASP A 534 -19.55 -14.17 11.42
C ASP A 534 -20.69 -15.11 11.84
N GLY A 535 -21.90 -14.58 11.81
CA GLY A 535 -23.12 -15.27 12.20
C GLY A 535 -23.44 -15.18 13.70
N THR A 536 -22.53 -14.65 14.52
CA THR A 536 -22.78 -14.44 15.96
C THR A 536 -23.90 -13.43 16.15
N TYR A 537 -24.84 -13.68 17.05
CA TYR A 537 -25.97 -12.77 17.28
C TYR A 537 -25.52 -11.56 18.09
N LEU A 538 -26.04 -10.38 17.76
CA LEU A 538 -25.94 -9.23 18.65
C LEU A 538 -27.01 -9.33 19.74
N THR A 539 -26.63 -8.96 20.95
CA THR A 539 -27.47 -9.00 22.16
C THR A 539 -27.33 -7.70 22.94
N LEU A 540 -28.14 -7.53 23.98
CA LEU A 540 -27.87 -6.57 25.06
C LEU A 540 -27.13 -7.25 26.19
N TRP A 541 -26.13 -6.59 26.75
CA TRP A 541 -25.44 -7.05 27.94
C TRP A 541 -25.00 -5.89 28.82
N SER A 542 -24.75 -6.16 30.10
CA SER A 542 -24.13 -5.18 31.00
C SER A 542 -22.83 -4.65 30.37
N LYS A 543 -22.60 -3.34 30.47
CA LYS A 543 -21.37 -2.73 29.97
C LYS A 543 -20.17 -3.30 30.72
N THR A 544 -19.28 -3.99 30.02
CA THR A 544 -18.04 -4.56 30.56
C THR A 544 -16.82 -3.70 30.21
N GLY A 545 -16.94 -2.84 29.20
CA GLY A 545 -15.80 -2.13 28.62
C GLY A 545 -14.89 -3.02 27.76
N GLY A 546 -15.35 -4.23 27.44
CA GLY A 546 -14.63 -5.14 26.56
C GLY A 546 -14.68 -4.71 25.09
N ASP A 547 -13.64 -5.09 24.35
CA ASP A 547 -13.45 -4.83 22.93
C ASP A 547 -14.66 -5.25 22.05
N SER A 548 -15.34 -6.34 22.44
CA SER A 548 -16.55 -6.84 21.77
C SER A 548 -17.73 -5.87 21.80
N GLN A 549 -17.78 -4.96 22.79
CA GLN A 549 -18.86 -3.98 23.00
C GLN A 549 -18.56 -2.61 22.38
N GLU A 550 -17.39 -2.41 21.80
CA GLU A 550 -17.07 -1.15 21.18
C GLU A 550 -17.67 -1.09 19.77
N TRP A 551 -18.82 -0.45 19.61
CA TRP A 551 -19.52 -0.26 18.34
C TRP A 551 -19.66 1.23 18.03
N ARG A 552 -19.54 1.58 16.75
CA ARG A 552 -19.81 2.96 16.30
C ARG A 552 -20.65 2.92 15.05
N VAL A 553 -21.57 3.86 14.95
CA VAL A 553 -22.16 4.23 13.66
C VAL A 553 -21.31 5.33 13.07
N LYS A 554 -20.46 4.99 12.10
CA LYS A 554 -19.67 5.97 11.35
C LYS A 554 -20.07 5.95 9.89
N GLY A 555 -20.49 7.10 9.39
CA GLY A 555 -20.21 7.48 8.01
C GLY A 555 -18.79 8.04 8.01
N PHE A 556 -17.98 7.72 7.01
CA PHE A 556 -16.64 8.32 6.91
C PHE A 556 -16.71 9.69 6.24
#